data_AF-A0A382IFK2-F1
#
_entry.id   AF-A0A382IFK2-F1
#
_cell.length_a   1.000
_cell.length_b   1.000
_cell.length_c   1.000
_cell.angle_alpha   90.00
_cell.angle_beta   90.00
_cell.angle_gamma   90.00
#
_symmetry.space_group_name_H-M   'P 1'
#
loop_
_entity.id
_entity.type
_entity.pdbx_description
1 polymer ?
#
loop_
_entity_poly.entity_id
_entity_poly.type
_entity_poly.pdbx_seq_one_letter_code
_entity_poly.pdbx_strand_id
1 'polypeptide(L)'
;WRVRFDMPNIRTSISHPLLIADVPVGDELGSIGITICPGKKDPDSPGGAWDRDLDLDLDVCQRWGASAVLCLIESCEFGLLKVEGLSEGVQNRGMKWYHLPIRDVRIPEQNFEDAWDSQGAEIRDLIRRKGKELIHCRGGLGRSGIIAARLLIEFGFDREEAIVRVRESRPGAIETQEQEQYVMGVKGLGSQSEATNESKESSGPRVFALDSGATVRTPSGLPLNPPLVEERYRGCLLGGAVGDALGAPVEFSSLAHIRRDFGESGIRDFVEAYGKVGAITDDTQMTLFTAEGCIRAWHRFHDRGICSEKDVINKAYQRWLKTQGRLSPELKSLPDGNSWILDSWLLKVPELNSVRAPGNTCLTALMQGMPVRESKGCGGIMRIAPIGLWGSIPSLENRKIFSLASDAAEITHGHPSGFLASGFLAVVIAEIVRGIDLEAAIESAM
;
A
#
# COMPACT_ATOMS: atom_id res chain seq x y z
N TRP A 1 -27.01 -20.44 21.21
CA TRP A 1 -27.02 -20.11 19.77
C TRP A 1 -25.69 -20.57 19.19
N ARG A 2 -25.74 -21.35 18.11
CA ARG A 2 -24.60 -22.12 17.58
C ARG A 2 -23.42 -21.21 17.22
N VAL A 3 -22.23 -21.58 17.67
CA VAL A 3 -20.94 -21.08 17.17
C VAL A 3 -20.88 -21.42 15.67
N ARG A 4 -21.00 -20.41 14.80
CA ARG A 4 -20.58 -20.53 13.41
C ARG A 4 -19.07 -20.33 13.41
N PHE A 5 -18.33 -21.36 13.04
CA PHE A 5 -16.98 -21.15 12.52
C PHE A 5 -17.15 -20.29 11.27
N ASP A 6 -16.64 -19.05 11.30
CA ASP A 6 -16.50 -18.26 10.07
C ASP A 6 -15.65 -19.09 9.11
N MET A 7 -16.24 -19.46 7.96
CA MET A 7 -15.45 -20.06 6.90
C MET A 7 -14.42 -19.02 6.45
N PRO A 8 -13.14 -19.40 6.24
CA PRO A 8 -12.16 -18.47 5.69
C PRO A 8 -12.71 -17.91 4.38
N ASN A 9 -12.69 -16.59 4.23
CA ASN A 9 -13.27 -15.89 3.09
C ASN A 9 -12.48 -16.27 1.80
N ILE A 10 -12.96 -17.28 1.07
CA ILE A 10 -12.27 -17.82 -0.12
C ILE A 10 -12.35 -16.81 -1.25
N ARG A 11 -11.18 -16.46 -1.80
CA ARG A 11 -11.05 -15.51 -2.90
C ARG A 11 -11.19 -16.26 -4.23
N THR A 12 -12.08 -15.80 -5.11
CA THR A 12 -12.37 -16.44 -6.41
C THR A 12 -12.14 -15.47 -7.57
N SER A 13 -12.17 -15.94 -8.81
CA SER A 13 -12.08 -15.08 -10.00
C SER A 13 -13.23 -14.06 -10.11
N ILE A 14 -14.34 -14.28 -9.39
CA ILE A 14 -15.49 -13.36 -9.36
C ILE A 14 -15.34 -12.36 -8.22
N SER A 15 -15.06 -12.84 -7.00
CA SER A 15 -14.94 -11.94 -5.83
C SER A 15 -13.68 -11.09 -5.87
N HIS A 16 -12.63 -11.59 -6.53
CA HIS A 16 -11.33 -10.95 -6.67
C HIS A 16 -10.84 -11.19 -8.11
N PRO A 17 -11.33 -10.40 -9.10
CA PRO A 17 -10.94 -10.53 -10.50
C PRO A 17 -9.43 -10.54 -10.70
N LEU A 18 -8.96 -11.26 -11.73
CA LEU A 18 -7.53 -11.31 -12.05
C LEU A 18 -7.04 -9.91 -12.43
N LEU A 19 -6.02 -9.42 -11.73
CA LEU A 19 -5.39 -8.14 -12.02
C LEU A 19 -4.05 -8.36 -12.71
N ILE A 20 -3.90 -7.78 -13.89
CA ILE A 20 -2.66 -7.78 -14.66
C ILE A 20 -2.01 -6.41 -14.49
N ALA A 21 -0.85 -6.37 -13.83
CA ALA A 21 -0.04 -5.17 -13.72
C ALA A 21 0.70 -4.96 -15.04
N ASP A 22 0.32 -3.92 -15.78
CA ASP A 22 0.89 -3.59 -17.08
C ASP A 22 2.13 -2.71 -16.91
N VAL A 23 3.28 -3.18 -17.41
CA VAL A 23 4.57 -2.48 -17.40
C VAL A 23 4.92 -2.09 -18.84
N PRO A 24 4.67 -0.83 -19.26
CA PRO A 24 5.02 -0.37 -20.60
C PRO A 24 6.54 -0.36 -20.79
N VAL A 25 7.03 -0.96 -21.88
CA VAL A 25 8.46 -0.97 -22.22
C VAL A 25 8.87 0.32 -22.95
N GLY A 26 7.99 0.89 -23.77
CA GLY A 26 8.19 2.17 -24.46
C GLY A 26 7.07 2.47 -25.45
N ASP A 27 6.95 3.71 -25.92
CA ASP A 27 5.79 4.19 -26.70
C ASP A 27 5.58 3.44 -28.03
N GLU A 28 6.65 2.96 -28.65
CA GLU A 28 6.63 2.19 -29.90
C GLU A 28 6.81 0.68 -29.68
N LEU A 29 6.79 0.23 -28.43
CA LEU A 29 7.01 -1.15 -28.03
C LEU A 29 5.75 -1.72 -27.38
N GLY A 30 5.77 -3.02 -27.15
CA GLY A 30 4.77 -3.73 -26.37
C GLY A 30 4.90 -3.47 -24.87
N SER A 31 4.19 -4.27 -24.10
CA SER A 31 4.20 -4.19 -22.65
C SER A 31 4.33 -5.56 -22.00
N ILE A 32 4.74 -5.55 -20.73
CA ILE A 32 4.92 -6.73 -19.90
C ILE A 32 3.82 -6.73 -18.84
N GLY A 33 2.95 -7.73 -18.86
CA GLY A 33 1.92 -7.95 -17.86
C GLY A 33 2.41 -8.86 -16.74
N ILE A 34 2.18 -8.51 -15.48
CA ILE A 34 2.50 -9.36 -14.33
C ILE A 34 1.22 -9.74 -13.59
N THR A 35 1.03 -11.03 -13.31
CA THR A 35 -0.15 -11.52 -12.58
C THR A 35 0.17 -12.71 -11.66
N ILE A 36 -0.75 -13.03 -10.75
CA ILE A 36 -0.76 -14.31 -10.02
C ILE A 36 -1.04 -15.47 -10.98
N CYS A 37 -0.73 -16.71 -10.59
CA CYS A 37 -1.06 -17.88 -11.40
C CYS A 37 -2.57 -17.93 -11.76
N PRO A 38 -2.95 -17.87 -13.05
CA PRO A 38 -4.32 -18.01 -13.50
C PRO A 38 -4.93 -19.35 -13.05
N GLY A 39 -6.16 -19.33 -12.55
CA GLY A 39 -6.87 -20.54 -12.12
C GLY A 39 -6.37 -21.18 -10.83
N LYS A 40 -5.40 -20.56 -10.14
CA LYS A 40 -4.80 -21.17 -8.94
C LYS A 40 -5.84 -21.46 -7.85
N LYS A 41 -5.75 -22.67 -7.30
CA LYS A 41 -6.45 -23.10 -6.09
C LYS A 41 -5.41 -23.33 -5.01
N ASP A 42 -5.32 -22.39 -4.08
CA ASP A 42 -4.23 -22.32 -3.10
C ASP A 42 -4.81 -22.09 -1.70
N PRO A 43 -5.13 -23.16 -0.95
CA PRO A 43 -5.83 -23.06 0.34
C PRO A 43 -4.96 -22.40 1.40
N ASP A 44 -3.64 -22.59 1.30
CA ASP A 44 -2.64 -22.08 2.24
C ASP A 44 -2.03 -20.77 1.76
N SER A 45 -2.63 -20.14 0.74
CA SER A 45 -2.11 -18.90 0.21
C SER A 45 -2.04 -17.85 1.31
N PRO A 46 -0.91 -17.15 1.42
CA PRO A 46 -0.81 -16.02 2.31
C PRO A 46 -1.96 -15.01 2.01
N GLY A 47 -2.69 -14.58 3.05
CA GLY A 47 -3.80 -13.62 2.95
C GLY A 47 -5.16 -14.22 2.62
N GLY A 48 -5.30 -15.55 2.68
CA GLY A 48 -6.57 -16.27 2.54
C GLY A 48 -6.59 -17.22 1.34
N ALA A 49 -7.40 -18.27 1.44
CA ALA A 49 -7.49 -19.31 0.41
C ALA A 49 -7.91 -18.72 -0.95
N TRP A 50 -7.34 -19.26 -2.03
CA TRP A 50 -7.78 -19.05 -3.40
C TRP A 50 -8.55 -20.25 -3.94
N ASP A 51 -9.66 -19.99 -4.62
CA ASP A 51 -10.36 -20.95 -5.48
C ASP A 51 -10.73 -20.24 -6.78
N ARG A 52 -9.73 -20.07 -7.65
CA ARG A 52 -9.88 -19.37 -8.93
C ARG A 52 -10.36 -20.32 -10.01
N ASP A 53 -11.02 -19.74 -11.00
CA ASP A 53 -11.45 -20.44 -12.20
C ASP A 53 -10.43 -20.17 -13.31
N LEU A 54 -9.89 -21.24 -13.87
CA LEU A 54 -8.83 -21.18 -14.87
C LEU A 54 -9.31 -20.51 -16.16
N ASP A 55 -10.50 -20.86 -16.64
CA ASP A 55 -11.00 -20.32 -17.89
C ASP A 55 -11.37 -18.85 -17.76
N LEU A 56 -12.02 -18.45 -16.67
CA LEU A 56 -12.33 -17.04 -16.41
C LEU A 56 -11.07 -16.18 -16.34
N ASP A 57 -10.01 -16.67 -15.69
CA ASP A 57 -8.75 -15.96 -15.58
C ASP A 57 -8.03 -15.86 -16.94
N LEU A 58 -8.01 -16.95 -17.71
CA LEU A 58 -7.40 -16.94 -19.04
C LEU A 58 -8.17 -16.08 -20.03
N ASP A 59 -9.48 -15.94 -19.88
CA ASP A 59 -10.29 -14.97 -20.64
C ASP A 59 -9.93 -13.53 -20.27
N VAL A 60 -9.54 -13.25 -19.02
CA VAL A 60 -8.98 -11.94 -18.64
C VAL A 60 -7.63 -11.71 -19.35
N CYS A 61 -6.74 -12.70 -19.35
CA CYS A 61 -5.44 -12.61 -20.04
C CYS A 61 -5.60 -12.34 -21.54
N GLN A 62 -6.52 -13.06 -22.19
CA GLN A 62 -6.80 -12.87 -23.61
C GLN A 62 -7.41 -11.49 -23.89
N ARG A 63 -8.37 -11.03 -23.07
CA ARG A 63 -8.98 -9.68 -23.21
C ARG A 63 -8.00 -8.54 -22.98
N TRP A 64 -7.00 -8.74 -22.11
CA TRP A 64 -5.91 -7.78 -21.93
C TRP A 64 -5.02 -7.67 -23.18
N GLY A 65 -5.08 -8.67 -24.07
CA GLY A 65 -4.37 -8.71 -25.34
C GLY A 65 -3.04 -9.45 -25.25
N ALA A 66 -2.87 -10.37 -24.30
CA ALA A 66 -1.66 -11.17 -24.20
C ALA A 66 -1.41 -11.89 -25.52
N SER A 67 -0.22 -11.69 -26.08
CA SER A 67 0.26 -12.41 -27.27
C SER A 67 0.98 -13.70 -26.87
N ALA A 68 1.54 -13.72 -25.68
CA ALA A 68 2.22 -14.86 -25.10
C ALA A 68 2.11 -14.86 -23.56
N VAL A 69 2.32 -16.04 -22.98
CA VAL A 69 2.35 -16.27 -21.53
C VAL A 69 3.64 -17.00 -21.16
N LEU A 70 4.44 -16.37 -20.31
CA LEU A 70 5.61 -16.94 -19.65
C LEU A 70 5.24 -17.45 -18.25
N CYS A 71 5.28 -18.77 -18.12
CA CYS A 71 5.03 -19.49 -16.87
C CYS A 71 6.35 -19.81 -16.16
N LEU A 72 6.46 -19.36 -14.91
CA LEU A 72 7.66 -19.53 -14.09
C LEU A 72 7.51 -20.57 -12.96
N ILE A 73 6.36 -21.25 -12.86
CA ILE A 73 6.14 -22.27 -11.81
C ILE A 73 6.80 -23.60 -12.19
N GLU A 74 7.28 -24.34 -11.20
CA GLU A 74 7.84 -25.69 -11.39
C GLU A 74 6.75 -26.71 -11.72
N SER A 75 7.12 -27.82 -12.36
CA SER A 75 6.18 -28.89 -12.73
C SER A 75 5.38 -29.43 -11.53
N CYS A 76 5.97 -29.44 -10.33
CA CYS A 76 5.29 -29.85 -9.10
C CYS A 76 4.24 -28.83 -8.62
N GLU A 77 4.37 -27.55 -8.97
CA GLU A 77 3.44 -26.49 -8.59
C GLU A 77 2.12 -26.57 -9.38
N PHE A 78 2.09 -27.19 -10.56
CA PHE A 78 0.85 -27.35 -11.35
C PHE A 78 -0.21 -28.15 -10.58
N GLY A 79 0.18 -29.30 -10.03
CA GLY A 79 -0.73 -30.12 -9.20
C GLY A 79 -1.03 -29.48 -7.85
N LEU A 80 -0.05 -28.80 -7.25
CA LEU A 80 -0.24 -28.07 -5.99
C LEU A 80 -1.32 -26.98 -6.14
N LEU A 81 -1.29 -26.25 -7.25
CA LEU A 81 -2.22 -25.14 -7.54
C LEU A 81 -3.47 -25.60 -8.32
N LYS A 82 -3.57 -26.87 -8.71
CA LYS A 82 -4.66 -27.46 -9.51
C LYS A 82 -4.86 -26.75 -10.87
N VAL A 83 -3.77 -26.52 -11.58
CA VAL A 83 -3.73 -25.79 -12.86
C VAL A 83 -3.09 -26.62 -13.98
N GLU A 84 -3.24 -27.95 -13.96
CA GLU A 84 -2.64 -28.86 -14.94
C GLU A 84 -3.05 -28.56 -16.39
N GLY A 85 -4.24 -27.99 -16.61
CA GLY A 85 -4.73 -27.55 -17.92
C GLY A 85 -4.27 -26.16 -18.36
N LEU A 86 -3.38 -25.49 -17.62
CA LEU A 86 -3.01 -24.09 -17.88
C LEU A 86 -2.37 -23.89 -19.26
N SER A 87 -1.45 -24.75 -19.67
CA SER A 87 -0.76 -24.64 -20.97
C SER A 87 -1.74 -24.79 -22.14
N GLU A 88 -2.58 -25.83 -22.10
CA GLU A 88 -3.62 -26.07 -23.09
C GLU A 88 -4.63 -24.92 -23.13
N GLY A 89 -5.06 -24.42 -21.97
CA GLY A 89 -5.98 -23.30 -21.85
C GLY A 89 -5.44 -22.00 -22.47
N VAL A 90 -4.13 -21.75 -22.33
CA VAL A 90 -3.44 -20.60 -22.96
C VAL A 90 -3.40 -20.77 -24.48
N GLN A 91 -3.00 -21.95 -24.95
CA GLN A 91 -2.87 -22.25 -26.38
C GLN A 91 -4.22 -22.21 -27.11
N ASN A 92 -5.29 -22.73 -26.48
CA ASN A 92 -6.65 -22.70 -27.02
C ASN A 92 -7.19 -21.28 -27.22
N ARG A 93 -6.63 -20.29 -26.51
CA ARG A 93 -6.95 -18.85 -26.66
C ARG A 93 -6.03 -18.13 -27.66
N GLY A 94 -5.20 -18.86 -28.39
CA GLY A 94 -4.31 -18.33 -29.41
C GLY A 94 -3.10 -17.58 -28.86
N MET A 95 -2.80 -17.71 -27.56
CA MET A 95 -1.64 -17.12 -26.93
C MET A 95 -0.47 -18.10 -26.98
N LYS A 96 0.74 -17.62 -27.24
CA LYS A 96 1.93 -18.48 -27.22
C LYS A 96 2.29 -18.86 -25.78
N TRP A 97 2.76 -20.10 -25.58
CA TRP A 97 3.11 -20.62 -24.25
C TRP A 97 4.63 -20.79 -24.12
N TYR A 98 5.19 -20.24 -23.04
CA TYR A 98 6.57 -20.42 -22.62
C TYR A 98 6.61 -20.97 -21.19
N HIS A 99 7.42 -21.99 -20.93
CA HIS A 99 7.58 -22.57 -19.59
C HIS A 99 9.06 -22.61 -19.20
N LEU A 100 9.45 -21.66 -18.35
CA LEU A 100 10.81 -21.52 -17.85
C LEU A 100 10.76 -21.51 -16.31
N PRO A 101 10.76 -22.69 -15.68
CA PRO A 101 10.52 -22.80 -14.25
C PRO A 101 11.66 -22.16 -13.44
N ILE A 102 11.28 -21.41 -12.40
CA ILE A 102 12.19 -20.90 -11.37
C ILE A 102 11.66 -21.42 -10.04
N ARG A 103 12.54 -22.04 -9.22
CA ARG A 103 12.15 -22.54 -7.90
C ARG A 103 11.54 -21.45 -7.04
N ASP A 104 10.52 -21.80 -6.26
CA ASP A 104 9.74 -20.81 -5.51
C ASP A 104 10.60 -19.88 -4.63
N VAL A 105 10.31 -18.57 -4.70
CA VAL A 105 11.03 -17.46 -4.03
C VAL A 105 12.51 -17.30 -4.45
N ARG A 106 13.07 -18.14 -5.32
CA ARG A 106 14.48 -18.08 -5.75
C ARG A 106 14.68 -17.28 -7.05
N ILE A 107 15.95 -17.21 -7.46
CA ILE A 107 16.43 -16.61 -8.70
C ILE A 107 16.64 -17.68 -9.78
N PRO A 108 16.72 -17.31 -11.07
CA PRO A 108 17.07 -18.21 -12.16
C PRO A 108 18.33 -19.04 -11.90
N GLU A 109 18.25 -20.33 -12.26
CA GLU A 109 19.37 -21.26 -12.27
C GLU A 109 19.84 -21.50 -13.72
N GLN A 110 20.92 -22.25 -13.92
CA GLN A 110 21.57 -22.39 -15.24
C GLN A 110 20.61 -22.91 -16.34
N ASN A 111 19.72 -23.84 -16.00
CA ASN A 111 18.71 -24.36 -16.91
C ASN A 111 17.74 -23.29 -17.43
N PHE A 112 17.43 -22.28 -16.60
CA PHE A 112 16.65 -21.13 -17.03
C PHE A 112 17.47 -20.28 -18.00
N GLU A 113 18.73 -20.00 -17.69
CA GLU A 113 19.60 -19.17 -18.53
C GLU A 113 19.80 -19.81 -19.92
N ASP A 114 20.03 -21.12 -19.99
CA ASP A 114 20.17 -21.87 -21.24
C ASP A 114 18.90 -21.77 -22.11
N ALA A 115 17.72 -21.81 -21.48
CA ALA A 115 16.44 -21.64 -22.17
C ALA A 115 16.16 -20.18 -22.56
N TRP A 116 16.61 -19.22 -21.75
CA TRP A 116 16.38 -17.79 -21.94
C TRP A 116 17.07 -17.23 -23.18
N ASP A 117 18.22 -17.78 -23.55
CA ASP A 117 18.94 -17.34 -24.77
C ASP A 117 18.06 -17.43 -26.02
N SER A 118 17.25 -18.49 -26.12
CA SER A 118 16.32 -18.68 -27.24
C SER A 118 14.94 -18.07 -26.96
N GLN A 119 14.27 -18.49 -25.89
CA GLN A 119 12.89 -18.08 -25.61
C GLN A 119 12.80 -16.61 -25.20
N GLY A 120 13.79 -16.09 -24.47
CA GLY A 120 13.89 -14.67 -24.17
C GLY A 120 14.10 -13.81 -25.41
N ALA A 121 14.84 -14.30 -26.42
CA ALA A 121 14.96 -13.59 -27.70
C ALA A 121 13.62 -13.49 -28.43
N GLU A 122 12.84 -14.57 -28.45
CA GLU A 122 11.51 -14.55 -29.05
C GLU A 122 10.54 -13.62 -28.31
N ILE A 123 10.57 -13.62 -26.97
CA ILE A 123 9.77 -12.72 -26.13
C ILE A 123 10.12 -11.26 -26.43
N ARG A 124 11.41 -10.93 -26.50
CA ARG A 124 11.86 -9.57 -26.87
C ARG A 124 11.39 -9.18 -28.27
N ASP A 125 11.45 -10.08 -29.23
CA ASP A 125 10.95 -9.82 -30.59
C ASP A 125 9.43 -9.61 -30.65
N LEU A 126 8.67 -10.34 -29.82
CA LEU A 126 7.24 -10.12 -29.65
C LEU A 126 6.95 -8.72 -29.11
N ILE A 127 7.66 -8.29 -28.07
CA ILE A 127 7.52 -6.94 -27.49
C ILE A 127 7.93 -5.87 -28.51
N ARG A 128 9.00 -6.07 -29.29
CA ARG A 128 9.39 -5.14 -30.37
C ARG A 128 8.32 -4.96 -31.44
N ARG A 129 7.47 -5.97 -31.65
CA ARG A 129 6.33 -5.94 -32.58
C ARG A 129 5.05 -5.44 -31.92
N LYS A 130 5.16 -4.72 -30.80
CA LYS A 130 4.03 -4.20 -30.00
C LYS A 130 3.13 -5.28 -29.39
N GLY A 131 3.62 -6.51 -29.32
CA GLY A 131 2.92 -7.61 -28.64
C GLY A 131 3.01 -7.46 -27.12
N LYS A 132 2.05 -8.05 -26.41
CA LYS A 132 2.03 -8.02 -24.94
C LYS A 132 2.43 -9.37 -24.36
N GLU A 133 3.48 -9.38 -23.55
CA GLU A 133 3.98 -10.58 -22.87
C GLU A 133 3.36 -10.66 -21.46
N LEU A 134 2.72 -11.76 -21.11
CA LEU A 134 2.19 -11.97 -19.75
C LEU A 134 3.10 -12.91 -18.96
N ILE A 135 3.62 -12.46 -17.82
CA ILE A 135 4.48 -13.26 -16.94
C ILE A 135 3.72 -13.60 -15.66
N HIS A 136 3.78 -14.87 -15.23
CA HIS A 136 3.28 -15.27 -13.92
C HIS A 136 4.20 -16.28 -13.23
N CYS A 137 4.06 -16.32 -11.91
CA CYS A 137 4.56 -17.39 -11.04
C CYS A 137 3.40 -17.80 -10.13
N ARG A 138 3.65 -18.25 -8.89
CA ARG A 138 2.57 -18.50 -7.92
C ARG A 138 1.87 -17.21 -7.46
N GLY A 139 2.66 -16.18 -7.11
CA GLY A 139 2.19 -14.93 -6.49
C GLY A 139 2.27 -13.67 -7.37
N GLY A 140 3.00 -13.73 -8.49
CA GLY A 140 3.20 -12.55 -9.36
C GLY A 140 3.91 -11.39 -8.67
N LEU A 141 4.86 -11.67 -7.76
CA LEU A 141 5.62 -10.68 -7.01
C LEU A 141 7.14 -10.89 -7.20
N GLY A 142 7.70 -12.02 -6.76
CA GLY A 142 9.15 -12.26 -6.81
C GLY A 142 9.65 -12.68 -8.19
N ARG A 143 9.47 -13.97 -8.53
CA ARG A 143 9.95 -14.59 -9.78
C ARG A 143 9.49 -13.82 -11.04
N SER A 144 8.23 -13.41 -11.09
CA SER A 144 7.72 -12.62 -12.23
C SER A 144 8.32 -11.22 -12.29
N GLY A 145 8.54 -10.58 -11.13
CA GLY A 145 9.12 -9.26 -11.04
C GLY A 145 10.57 -9.22 -11.54
N ILE A 146 11.39 -10.20 -11.13
CA ILE A 146 12.80 -10.25 -11.57
C ILE A 146 12.94 -10.48 -13.08
N ILE A 147 12.04 -11.26 -13.70
CA ILE A 147 12.07 -11.49 -15.15
C ILE A 147 11.53 -10.28 -15.92
N ALA A 148 10.49 -9.61 -15.39
CA ALA A 148 10.04 -8.35 -15.96
C ALA A 148 11.13 -7.27 -15.92
N ALA A 149 11.86 -7.15 -14.80
CA ALA A 149 12.98 -6.22 -14.67
C ALA A 149 14.13 -6.60 -15.60
N ARG A 150 14.45 -7.89 -15.74
CA ARG A 150 15.43 -8.38 -16.71
C ARG A 150 15.08 -7.96 -18.13
N LEU A 151 13.83 -8.13 -18.55
CA LEU A 151 13.39 -7.70 -19.88
C LEU A 151 13.59 -6.20 -20.08
N LEU A 152 13.22 -5.36 -19.11
CA LEU A 152 13.48 -3.91 -19.18
C LEU A 152 14.97 -3.60 -19.34
N ILE A 153 15.84 -4.24 -18.56
CA ILE A 153 17.30 -4.06 -18.67
C ILE A 153 17.81 -4.48 -20.05
N GLU A 154 17.28 -5.56 -20.61
CA GLU A 154 17.60 -6.02 -21.97
C GLU A 154 17.07 -5.08 -23.06
N PHE A 155 16.06 -4.25 -22.76
CA PHE A 155 15.59 -3.13 -23.58
C PHE A 155 16.35 -1.82 -23.34
N GLY A 156 17.35 -1.81 -22.46
CA GLY A 156 18.27 -0.68 -22.25
C GLY A 156 17.97 0.19 -21.03
N PHE A 157 17.00 -0.18 -20.20
CA PHE A 157 16.76 0.51 -18.94
C PHE A 157 17.91 0.30 -17.95
N ASP A 158 18.16 1.31 -17.12
CA ASP A 158 19.02 1.15 -15.96
C ASP A 158 18.42 0.13 -14.97
N ARG A 159 19.26 -0.51 -14.15
CA ARG A 159 18.83 -1.64 -13.30
C ARG A 159 17.96 -1.15 -12.16
N GLU A 160 18.36 -0.08 -11.50
CA GLU A 160 17.59 0.58 -10.46
C GLU A 160 16.28 1.11 -11.04
N GLU A 161 16.32 1.72 -12.23
CA GLU A 161 15.12 2.18 -12.94
C GLU A 161 14.17 1.02 -13.26
N ALA A 162 14.68 -0.12 -13.74
CA ALA A 162 13.87 -1.30 -14.03
C ALA A 162 13.18 -1.84 -12.77
N ILE A 163 13.87 -1.87 -11.63
CA ILE A 163 13.29 -2.24 -10.34
C ILE A 163 12.16 -1.28 -9.96
N VAL A 164 12.40 0.03 -10.05
CA VAL A 164 11.40 1.06 -9.74
C VAL A 164 10.18 0.90 -10.63
N ARG A 165 10.36 0.80 -11.95
CA ARG A 165 9.26 0.72 -12.92
C ARG A 165 8.39 -0.54 -12.75
N VAL A 166 9.03 -1.68 -12.48
CA VAL A 166 8.31 -2.91 -12.14
C VAL A 166 7.51 -2.74 -10.84
N ARG A 167 8.08 -2.07 -9.82
CA ARG A 167 7.39 -1.80 -8.54
C ARG A 167 6.32 -0.72 -8.65
N GLU A 168 6.42 0.22 -9.57
CA GLU A 168 5.35 1.19 -9.82
C GLU A 168 4.10 0.49 -10.37
N SER A 169 4.29 -0.46 -11.28
CA SER A 169 3.18 -1.20 -11.91
C SER A 169 2.68 -2.35 -11.02
N ARG A 170 3.59 -3.05 -10.34
CA ARG A 170 3.33 -4.17 -9.44
C ARG A 170 4.05 -3.94 -8.12
N PRO A 171 3.48 -3.14 -7.20
CA PRO A 171 4.23 -2.76 -6.02
C PRO A 171 4.49 -3.96 -5.13
N GLY A 172 5.73 -4.03 -4.63
CA GLY A 172 6.30 -5.17 -3.89
C GLY A 172 6.82 -6.32 -4.74
N ALA A 173 6.80 -6.20 -6.07
CA ALA A 173 7.56 -7.09 -6.92
C ALA A 173 9.07 -7.00 -6.61
N ILE A 174 9.78 -8.12 -6.82
CA ILE A 174 11.17 -8.33 -6.41
C ILE A 174 11.23 -8.33 -4.86
N GLU A 175 10.87 -9.49 -4.27
CA GLU A 175 10.46 -9.67 -2.88
C GLU A 175 11.63 -9.84 -1.88
N THR A 176 12.82 -10.18 -2.36
CA THR A 176 13.98 -10.51 -1.53
C THR A 176 15.22 -9.75 -1.95
N GLN A 177 16.15 -9.56 -1.01
CA GLN A 177 17.44 -8.94 -1.31
C GLN A 177 18.27 -9.78 -2.31
N GLU A 178 18.15 -11.11 -2.28
CA GLU A 178 18.78 -12.03 -3.26
C GLU A 178 18.25 -11.74 -4.68
N GLN A 179 16.94 -11.47 -4.81
CA GLN A 179 16.30 -11.12 -6.07
C GLN A 179 16.72 -9.72 -6.57
N GLU A 180 16.81 -8.72 -5.68
CA GLU A 180 17.36 -7.41 -6.04
C GLU A 180 18.80 -7.54 -6.54
N GLN A 181 19.65 -8.27 -5.81
CA GLN A 181 21.04 -8.52 -6.21
C GLN A 181 21.14 -9.24 -7.55
N TYR A 182 20.23 -10.17 -7.85
CA TYR A 182 20.15 -10.81 -9.16
C TYR A 182 19.89 -9.78 -10.25
N VAL A 183 18.85 -8.93 -10.08
CA VAL A 183 18.52 -7.88 -11.06
C VAL A 183 19.69 -6.90 -11.24
N MET A 184 20.35 -6.53 -10.16
CA MET A 184 21.57 -5.71 -10.18
C MET A 184 22.73 -6.38 -10.94
N GLY A 185 22.78 -7.71 -11.00
CA GLY A 185 23.78 -8.49 -11.72
C GLY A 185 23.44 -8.77 -13.19
N VAL A 186 22.21 -8.51 -13.65
CA VAL A 186 21.79 -8.76 -15.04
C VAL A 186 22.64 -7.93 -15.99
N LYS A 187 23.10 -8.55 -17.08
CA LYS A 187 23.82 -7.86 -18.15
C LYS A 187 22.83 -7.42 -19.22
N GLY A 188 22.87 -6.14 -19.59
CA GLY A 188 22.15 -5.66 -20.77
C GLY A 188 22.69 -6.31 -22.05
N LEU A 189 21.90 -6.32 -23.11
CA LEU A 189 22.35 -6.75 -24.43
C LEU A 189 23.29 -5.66 -24.97
N GLY A 190 24.59 -5.94 -24.97
CA GLY A 190 25.62 -4.96 -25.39
C GLY A 190 25.30 -4.34 -26.75
N SER A 191 25.40 -3.02 -26.83
CA SER A 191 25.23 -2.25 -28.07
C SER A 191 26.35 -2.58 -29.05
N GLN A 192 26.00 -3.02 -30.26
CA GLN A 192 26.85 -2.74 -31.42
C GLN A 192 26.58 -1.29 -31.84
N SER A 193 27.57 -0.40 -31.62
CA SER A 193 27.84 0.92 -32.23
C SER A 193 26.67 1.95 -32.30
N GLU A 194 26.80 3.22 -31.95
CA GLU A 194 27.90 4.17 -32.18
C GLU A 194 27.98 5.20 -31.05
N ALA A 195 29.20 5.72 -30.88
CA ALA A 195 29.54 6.78 -29.96
C ALA A 195 29.04 8.15 -30.46
N THR A 196 28.38 8.91 -29.59
CA THR A 196 28.57 10.36 -29.54
C THR A 196 28.63 10.81 -28.09
N ASN A 197 29.71 11.53 -27.82
CA ASN A 197 30.19 11.98 -26.54
C ASN A 197 29.64 13.39 -26.31
N GLU A 198 28.74 13.59 -25.35
CA GLU A 198 28.49 14.92 -24.77
C GLU A 198 28.30 14.81 -23.26
N SER A 199 29.19 15.49 -22.54
CA SER A 199 29.13 15.80 -21.13
C SER A 199 27.90 16.65 -20.79
N LYS A 200 27.19 16.34 -19.69
CA LYS A 200 26.43 17.35 -18.94
C LYS A 200 26.19 16.94 -17.47
N GLU A 201 26.80 17.75 -16.62
CA GLU A 201 26.39 18.30 -15.33
C GLU A 201 25.35 17.58 -14.45
N SER A 202 25.71 17.52 -13.17
CA SER A 202 24.84 17.19 -12.04
C SER A 202 23.60 18.08 -12.00
N SER A 203 22.42 17.46 -12.03
CA SER A 203 21.21 18.03 -11.42
C SER A 203 20.64 16.99 -10.47
N GLY A 204 20.40 17.38 -9.22
CA GLY A 204 19.77 16.56 -8.18
C GLY A 204 18.41 15.99 -8.59
N PRO A 205 17.76 15.20 -7.71
CA PRO A 205 16.54 14.47 -8.05
C PRO A 205 15.47 15.42 -8.57
N ARG A 206 15.21 15.36 -9.88
CA ARG A 206 14.06 16.00 -10.50
C ARG A 206 12.85 15.17 -10.11
N VAL A 207 11.95 15.78 -9.34
CA VAL A 207 10.60 15.27 -9.12
C VAL A 207 9.95 15.17 -10.50
N PHE A 208 9.82 13.95 -11.03
CA PHE A 208 9.07 13.72 -12.25
C PHE A 208 7.59 14.01 -11.95
N ALA A 209 7.06 15.01 -12.65
CA ALA A 209 5.63 15.24 -12.73
C ALA A 209 4.96 13.96 -13.23
N LEU A 210 3.88 13.56 -12.56
CA LEU A 210 2.97 12.51 -13.01
C LEU A 210 2.50 12.88 -14.43
N ASP A 211 3.02 12.19 -15.43
CA ASP A 211 2.56 12.40 -16.80
C ASP A 211 1.17 11.78 -16.97
N SER A 212 0.30 12.60 -17.53
CA SER A 212 -1.13 12.47 -17.64
C SER A 212 -1.52 11.48 -18.74
N GLY A 213 -1.55 10.18 -18.41
CA GLY A 213 -1.98 9.12 -19.35
C GLY A 213 -3.25 8.35 -18.95
N ALA A 214 -3.62 8.33 -17.67
CA ALA A 214 -4.82 7.67 -17.20
C ALA A 214 -5.77 8.69 -16.58
N THR A 215 -6.83 9.06 -17.30
CA THR A 215 -7.92 9.87 -16.71
C THR A 215 -8.67 9.03 -15.69
N VAL A 216 -8.28 9.16 -14.42
CA VAL A 216 -8.92 8.52 -13.26
C VAL A 216 -10.14 9.32 -12.84
N ARG A 217 -11.33 8.88 -13.24
CA ARG A 217 -12.57 9.66 -13.09
C ARG A 217 -13.15 9.59 -11.67
N THR A 218 -13.53 10.75 -11.14
CA THR A 218 -14.43 10.92 -9.98
C THR A 218 -15.85 10.44 -10.33
N PRO A 219 -16.79 10.37 -9.36
CA PRO A 219 -18.22 10.14 -9.64
C PRO A 219 -18.83 11.16 -10.64
N SER A 220 -18.22 12.34 -10.78
CA SER A 220 -18.55 13.37 -11.78
C SER A 220 -17.82 13.22 -13.13
N GLY A 221 -17.01 12.17 -13.30
CA GLY A 221 -16.35 11.87 -14.57
C GLY A 221 -15.02 12.61 -14.82
N LEU A 222 -14.52 13.41 -13.87
CA LEU A 222 -13.33 14.26 -14.03
C LEU A 222 -12.09 13.65 -13.36
N PRO A 223 -10.88 13.80 -13.93
CA PRO A 223 -9.65 13.34 -13.29
C PRO A 223 -9.38 14.06 -11.97
N LEU A 224 -8.93 13.33 -10.95
CA LEU A 224 -8.36 13.97 -9.75
C LEU A 224 -7.15 14.81 -10.15
N ASN A 225 -7.18 16.10 -9.86
CA ASN A 225 -6.08 17.03 -10.13
C ASN A 225 -4.98 16.81 -9.08
N PRO A 226 -3.79 16.25 -9.41
CA PRO A 226 -2.81 15.85 -8.41
C PRO A 226 -2.30 17.01 -7.52
N PRO A 227 -2.00 18.21 -8.06
CA PRO A 227 -1.76 19.40 -7.24
C PRO A 227 -2.87 19.69 -6.20
N LEU A 228 -4.14 19.58 -6.59
CA LEU A 228 -5.27 19.83 -5.69
C LEU A 228 -5.38 18.75 -4.60
N VAL A 229 -5.06 17.49 -4.92
CA VAL A 229 -5.02 16.40 -3.94
C VAL A 229 -3.90 16.66 -2.93
N GLU A 230 -2.71 17.06 -3.38
CA GLU A 230 -1.61 17.40 -2.49
C GLU A 230 -1.98 18.59 -1.56
N GLU A 231 -2.59 19.64 -2.10
CA GLU A 231 -3.10 20.77 -1.31
C GLU A 231 -4.12 20.33 -0.26
N ARG A 232 -5.02 19.40 -0.59
CA ARG A 232 -6.00 18.86 0.34
C ARG A 232 -5.37 17.99 1.43
N TYR A 233 -4.36 17.20 1.09
CA TYR A 233 -3.59 16.44 2.08
C TYR A 233 -2.88 17.39 3.06
N ARG A 234 -2.17 18.39 2.52
CA ARG A 234 -1.48 19.42 3.32
C ARG A 234 -2.47 20.17 4.20
N GLY A 235 -3.57 20.65 3.63
CA GLY A 235 -4.61 21.40 4.34
C GLY A 235 -5.27 20.58 5.46
N CYS A 236 -5.56 19.30 5.22
CA CYS A 236 -6.14 18.42 6.22
C CYS A 236 -5.18 18.17 7.40
N LEU A 237 -3.92 17.81 7.12
CA LEU A 237 -2.95 17.50 8.17
C LEU A 237 -2.49 18.76 8.93
N LEU A 238 -2.20 19.85 8.22
CA LEU A 238 -1.82 21.13 8.84
C LEU A 238 -2.99 21.75 9.58
N GLY A 239 -4.20 21.71 9.01
CA GLY A 239 -5.41 22.22 9.66
C GLY A 239 -5.71 21.49 10.96
N GLY A 240 -5.57 20.15 10.97
CA GLY A 240 -5.66 19.35 12.19
C GLY A 240 -4.63 19.76 13.24
N ALA A 241 -3.36 19.91 12.84
CA ALA A 241 -2.30 20.31 13.76
C ALA A 241 -2.45 21.76 14.30
N VAL A 242 -2.96 22.68 13.47
CA VAL A 242 -3.30 24.05 13.89
C VAL A 242 -4.46 24.03 14.89
N GLY A 243 -5.50 23.23 14.63
CA GLY A 243 -6.64 23.08 15.53
C GLY A 243 -6.25 22.50 16.88
N ASP A 244 -5.45 21.43 16.88
CA ASP A 244 -4.83 20.84 18.07
C ASP A 244 -4.05 21.90 18.86
N ALA A 245 -3.06 22.56 18.23
CA ALA A 245 -2.22 23.54 18.90
C ALA A 245 -2.98 24.78 19.42
N LEU A 246 -4.07 25.18 18.76
CA LEU A 246 -4.94 26.27 19.21
C LEU A 246 -5.82 25.83 20.39
N GLY A 247 -6.29 24.59 20.39
CA GLY A 247 -7.16 24.04 21.43
C GLY A 247 -6.42 23.64 22.71
N ALA A 248 -5.14 23.25 22.59
CA ALA A 248 -4.34 22.71 23.69
C ALA A 248 -4.31 23.57 24.97
N PRO A 249 -4.13 24.92 24.93
CA PRO A 249 -4.09 25.74 26.14
C PRO A 249 -5.43 25.81 26.89
N VAL A 250 -6.55 25.52 26.20
CA VAL A 250 -7.91 25.62 26.75
C VAL A 250 -8.56 24.25 26.92
N GLU A 251 -7.81 23.17 26.73
CA GLU A 251 -8.27 21.83 27.00
C GLU A 251 -8.75 21.74 28.47
N PHE A 252 -9.92 21.13 28.68
CA PHE A 252 -10.62 21.04 29.98
C PHE A 252 -11.13 22.36 30.58
N SER A 253 -10.98 23.50 29.89
CA SER A 253 -11.58 24.76 30.32
C SER A 253 -13.05 24.85 29.94
N SER A 254 -13.87 25.42 30.84
CA SER A 254 -15.26 25.72 30.50
C SER A 254 -15.32 26.92 29.55
N LEU A 255 -16.38 26.99 28.73
CA LEU A 255 -16.59 28.15 27.84
C LEU A 255 -16.57 29.49 28.60
N ALA A 256 -17.10 29.52 29.83
CA ALA A 256 -17.07 30.70 30.68
C ALA A 256 -15.64 31.10 31.09
N HIS A 257 -14.78 30.13 31.42
CA HIS A 257 -13.37 30.41 31.71
C HIS A 257 -12.62 30.87 30.46
N ILE A 258 -12.84 30.22 29.32
CA ILE A 258 -12.23 30.63 28.05
C ILE A 258 -12.62 32.08 27.72
N ARG A 259 -13.89 32.45 27.87
CA ARG A 259 -14.33 33.82 27.61
C ARG A 259 -13.82 34.84 28.62
N ARG A 260 -13.67 34.44 29.87
CA ARG A 260 -13.07 35.30 30.90
C ARG A 260 -11.60 35.58 30.58
N ASP A 261 -10.86 34.58 30.13
CA ASP A 261 -9.40 34.66 29.98
C ASP A 261 -9.00 35.19 28.58
N PHE A 262 -9.83 34.99 27.54
CA PHE A 262 -9.54 35.37 26.15
C PHE A 262 -10.58 36.32 25.51
N GLY A 263 -11.64 36.69 26.23
CA GLY A 263 -12.74 37.51 25.73
C GLY A 263 -13.87 36.72 25.06
N GLU A 264 -14.97 37.39 24.71
CA GLU A 264 -16.19 36.74 24.19
C GLU A 264 -15.97 35.90 22.93
N SER A 265 -14.98 36.27 22.10
CA SER A 265 -14.58 35.55 20.90
C SER A 265 -13.74 34.29 21.16
N GLY A 266 -13.39 34.02 22.41
CA GLY A 266 -12.56 32.89 22.82
C GLY A 266 -11.11 33.00 22.36
N ILE A 267 -10.41 31.86 22.33
CA ILE A 267 -9.02 31.80 21.87
C ILE A 267 -8.93 32.05 20.35
N ARG A 268 -8.03 32.95 19.94
CA ARG A 268 -7.87 33.39 18.54
C ARG A 268 -6.44 33.23 18.02
N ASP A 269 -5.48 33.16 18.92
CA ASP A 269 -4.05 33.06 18.65
C ASP A 269 -3.46 31.89 19.42
N PHE A 270 -2.29 31.41 19.00
CA PHE A 270 -1.56 30.41 19.76
C PHE A 270 -1.06 31.00 21.08
N VAL A 271 -1.31 30.27 22.16
CA VAL A 271 -0.88 30.60 23.51
C VAL A 271 0.05 29.50 24.00
N GLU A 272 0.88 29.83 24.98
CA GLU A 272 1.80 28.85 25.56
C GLU A 272 1.04 27.68 26.19
N ALA A 273 1.37 26.46 25.76
CA ALA A 273 0.98 25.21 26.38
C ALA A 273 2.16 24.25 26.34
N TYR A 274 2.34 23.43 27.38
CA TYR A 274 3.47 22.49 27.47
C TYR A 274 4.85 23.14 27.24
N GLY A 275 5.02 24.39 27.69
CA GLY A 275 6.29 25.12 27.64
C GLY A 275 6.67 25.72 26.29
N LYS A 276 5.75 25.81 25.33
CA LYS A 276 5.95 26.54 24.07
C LYS A 276 4.64 27.04 23.45
N VAL A 277 4.73 28.03 22.57
CA VAL A 277 3.62 28.48 21.74
C VAL A 277 3.42 27.50 20.57
N GLY A 278 2.18 27.16 20.25
CA GLY A 278 1.86 26.25 19.15
C GLY A 278 2.22 24.79 19.42
N ALA A 279 2.12 24.35 20.68
CA ALA A 279 2.40 22.96 21.04
C ALA A 279 1.27 22.03 20.58
N ILE A 280 1.57 21.11 19.68
CA ILE A 280 0.69 19.98 19.33
C ILE A 280 0.58 18.96 20.47
N THR A 281 -0.53 18.23 20.58
CA THR A 281 -0.77 17.18 21.59
C THR A 281 -0.70 15.78 20.98
N ASP A 282 -1.28 14.80 21.68
CA ASP A 282 -1.46 13.44 21.20
C ASP A 282 -2.37 13.35 19.97
N ASP A 283 -3.29 14.29 19.73
CA ASP A 283 -4.10 14.37 18.51
C ASP A 283 -3.21 14.36 17.25
N THR A 284 -2.30 15.32 17.14
CA THR A 284 -1.36 15.38 16.00
C THR A 284 -0.34 14.25 16.06
N GLN A 285 0.22 13.93 17.24
CA GLN A 285 1.22 12.86 17.34
C GLN A 285 0.65 11.53 16.86
N MET A 286 -0.52 11.12 17.38
CA MET A 286 -1.17 9.88 16.97
C MET A 286 -1.62 9.93 15.51
N THR A 287 -2.05 11.09 14.99
CA THR A 287 -2.31 11.28 13.56
C THR A 287 -1.08 10.94 12.70
N LEU A 288 0.10 11.45 13.07
CA LEU A 288 1.33 11.14 12.34
C LEU A 288 1.69 9.64 12.40
N PHE A 289 1.48 8.99 13.54
CA PHE A 289 1.66 7.55 13.66
C PHE A 289 0.59 6.74 12.90
N THR A 290 -0.65 7.23 12.77
CA THR A 290 -1.65 6.63 11.85
C THR A 290 -1.17 6.72 10.41
N ALA A 291 -0.62 7.86 9.99
CA ALA A 291 -0.06 8.04 8.65
C ALA A 291 1.10 7.07 8.39
N GLU A 292 2.03 6.94 9.34
CA GLU A 292 3.10 5.94 9.27
C GLU A 292 2.51 4.51 9.15
N GLY A 293 1.48 4.20 9.95
CA GLY A 293 0.77 2.92 9.89
C GLY A 293 0.19 2.65 8.50
N CYS A 294 -0.47 3.62 7.89
CA CYS A 294 -1.04 3.51 6.54
C CYS A 294 0.05 3.29 5.48
N ILE A 295 1.13 4.07 5.52
CA ILE A 295 2.26 3.94 4.58
C ILE A 295 2.91 2.55 4.72
N ARG A 296 3.13 2.09 5.94
CA ARG A 296 3.70 0.75 6.18
C ARG A 296 2.75 -0.36 5.81
N ALA A 297 1.44 -0.18 6.01
CA ALA A 297 0.43 -1.15 5.63
C ALA A 297 0.37 -1.28 4.11
N TRP A 298 0.42 -0.15 3.40
CA TRP A 298 0.57 -0.10 1.95
C TRP A 298 1.81 -0.88 1.52
N HIS A 299 3.00 -0.52 2.01
CA HIS A 299 4.23 -1.22 1.66
C HIS A 299 4.15 -2.71 2.00
N ARG A 300 3.69 -3.09 3.19
CA ARG A 300 3.57 -4.50 3.58
C ARG A 300 2.63 -5.28 2.66
N PHE A 301 1.47 -4.72 2.35
CA PHE A 301 0.50 -5.34 1.44
C PHE A 301 1.11 -5.55 0.07
N HIS A 302 1.82 -4.54 -0.42
CA HIS A 302 2.45 -4.59 -1.73
C HIS A 302 3.63 -5.56 -1.72
N ASP A 303 4.57 -5.44 -0.79
CA ASP A 303 5.79 -6.27 -0.65
C ASP A 303 5.50 -7.75 -0.36
N ARG A 304 4.40 -8.08 0.32
CA ARG A 304 4.14 -9.45 0.82
C ARG A 304 2.79 -10.03 0.37
N GLY A 305 1.94 -9.26 -0.32
CA GLY A 305 0.60 -9.69 -0.73
C GLY A 305 -0.40 -9.91 0.42
N ILE A 306 0.03 -9.71 1.67
CA ILE A 306 -0.81 -9.79 2.88
C ILE A 306 -0.52 -8.59 3.76
N CYS A 307 -1.58 -7.95 4.21
CA CYS A 307 -1.50 -7.02 5.32
C CYS A 307 -2.72 -7.21 6.22
N SER A 308 -2.48 -7.15 7.53
CA SER A 308 -3.51 -6.79 8.48
C SER A 308 -3.25 -5.31 8.79
N GLU A 309 -3.97 -4.42 8.11
CA GLU A 309 -3.78 -2.97 8.23
C GLU A 309 -3.97 -2.54 9.69
N LYS A 310 -4.96 -3.12 10.37
CA LYS A 310 -5.21 -2.93 11.81
C LYS A 310 -3.97 -3.26 12.65
N ASP A 311 -3.31 -4.40 12.39
CA ASP A 311 -2.11 -4.78 13.14
C ASP A 311 -0.93 -3.86 12.84
N VAL A 312 -0.73 -3.46 11.57
CA VAL A 312 0.35 -2.56 11.19
C VAL A 312 0.16 -1.17 11.81
N ILE A 313 -1.07 -0.66 11.82
CA ILE A 313 -1.44 0.59 12.51
C ILE A 313 -1.25 0.44 14.02
N ASN A 314 -1.66 -0.69 14.62
CA ASN A 314 -1.41 -0.96 16.03
C ASN A 314 0.09 -0.90 16.36
N LYS A 315 0.97 -1.48 15.52
CA LYS A 315 2.42 -1.36 15.71
C LYS A 315 2.92 0.09 15.60
N ALA A 316 2.28 0.94 14.79
CA ALA A 316 2.57 2.38 14.78
C ALA A 316 2.16 3.07 16.09
N TYR A 317 1.00 2.70 16.65
CA TYR A 317 0.61 3.19 17.97
C TYR A 317 1.51 2.68 19.09
N GLN A 318 2.09 1.50 18.97
CA GLN A 318 3.12 1.02 19.91
C GLN A 318 4.40 1.86 19.84
N ARG A 319 4.76 2.40 18.67
CA ARG A 319 5.84 3.37 18.53
C ARG A 319 5.47 4.72 19.15
N TRP A 320 4.25 5.20 18.93
CA TRP A 320 3.74 6.36 19.68
C TRP A 320 3.84 6.13 21.19
N LEU A 321 3.40 4.98 21.71
CA LEU A 321 3.48 4.66 23.14
C LEU A 321 4.92 4.77 23.68
N LYS A 322 5.92 4.37 22.89
CA LYS A 322 7.35 4.55 23.22
C LYS A 322 7.74 6.02 23.35
N THR A 323 7.26 6.90 22.47
CA THR A 323 7.49 8.36 22.59
C THR A 323 6.91 8.95 23.88
N GLN A 324 5.91 8.28 24.48
CA GLN A 324 5.33 8.64 25.76
C GLN A 324 6.09 8.07 26.97
N GLY A 325 7.27 7.47 26.76
CA GLY A 325 8.07 6.84 27.80
C GLY A 325 7.43 5.56 28.36
N ARG A 326 6.66 4.83 27.55
CA ARG A 326 5.95 3.60 27.94
C ARG A 326 6.23 2.50 26.91
N LEU A 327 6.16 1.24 27.36
CA LEU A 327 6.22 0.06 26.50
C LEU A 327 5.16 -0.92 26.97
N SER A 328 4.50 -1.57 26.02
CA SER A 328 3.56 -2.67 26.29
C SER A 328 4.29 -3.91 26.81
N PRO A 329 3.61 -4.83 27.54
CA PRO A 329 4.17 -6.11 27.96
C PRO A 329 4.75 -6.91 26.80
N GLU A 330 4.05 -6.95 25.65
CA GLU A 330 4.52 -7.61 24.43
C GLU A 330 5.91 -7.10 24.01
N LEU A 331 6.09 -5.77 23.96
CA LEU A 331 7.37 -5.17 23.59
C LEU A 331 8.46 -5.35 24.64
N LYS A 332 8.10 -5.45 25.93
CA LYS A 332 9.04 -5.70 27.03
C LYS A 332 9.54 -7.14 27.07
N SER A 333 8.73 -8.11 26.63
CA SER A 333 9.06 -9.54 26.67
C SER A 333 9.94 -10.02 25.51
N LEU A 334 10.18 -9.17 24.50
CA LEU A 334 10.95 -9.54 23.32
C LEU A 334 12.46 -9.39 23.60
N PRO A 335 13.33 -10.28 23.06
CA PRO A 335 14.77 -10.27 23.36
C PRO A 335 15.46 -8.94 23.01
N ASP A 336 16.57 -8.66 23.71
CA ASP A 336 17.38 -7.44 23.62
C ASP A 336 17.75 -7.09 22.17
N GLY A 337 16.93 -6.25 21.52
CA GLY A 337 17.16 -5.86 20.12
C GLY A 337 15.91 -5.88 19.25
N ASN A 338 14.75 -5.50 19.80
CA ASN A 338 13.46 -5.43 19.12
C ASN A 338 13.36 -4.27 18.08
N SER A 339 14.44 -4.12 17.31
CA SER A 339 14.75 -3.05 16.40
C SER A 339 13.62 -2.82 15.41
N TRP A 340 13.07 -3.87 14.79
CA TRP A 340 12.19 -3.68 13.64
C TRP A 340 10.79 -3.10 13.97
N ILE A 341 10.17 -3.43 15.12
CA ILE A 341 8.87 -2.82 15.51
C ILE A 341 9.11 -1.36 15.90
N LEU A 342 10.23 -1.11 16.58
CA LEU A 342 10.64 0.19 17.09
C LEU A 342 11.57 0.95 16.12
N ASP A 343 11.65 0.51 14.86
CA ASP A 343 12.38 1.19 13.81
C ASP A 343 11.42 2.12 13.12
N SER A 344 11.62 3.41 13.29
CA SER A 344 10.77 4.45 12.72
C SER A 344 11.50 5.77 12.64
N TRP A 345 11.26 6.47 11.55
CA TRP A 345 11.70 7.85 11.39
C TRP A 345 11.03 8.79 12.41
N LEU A 346 9.74 8.61 12.71
CA LEU A 346 9.02 9.44 13.67
C LEU A 346 9.58 9.33 15.09
N LEU A 347 10.10 8.15 15.47
CA LEU A 347 10.78 7.98 16.76
C LEU A 347 12.07 8.81 16.88
N LYS A 348 12.69 9.17 15.75
CA LYS A 348 13.92 9.97 15.70
C LYS A 348 13.63 11.48 15.73
N VAL A 349 12.36 11.90 15.62
CA VAL A 349 11.94 13.30 15.69
C VAL A 349 11.80 13.71 17.17
N PRO A 350 12.70 14.54 17.73
CA PRO A 350 12.70 14.85 19.16
C PRO A 350 11.39 15.48 19.64
N GLU A 351 10.73 16.28 18.82
CA GLU A 351 9.50 17.01 19.13
C GLU A 351 8.30 16.07 19.37
N LEU A 352 8.34 14.87 18.79
CA LEU A 352 7.34 13.81 18.99
C LEU A 352 7.63 12.99 20.26
N ASN A 353 8.85 13.03 20.79
CA ASN A 353 9.26 12.38 22.03
C ASN A 353 8.97 13.29 23.24
N SER A 354 7.71 13.72 23.36
CA SER A 354 7.25 14.61 24.41
C SER A 354 5.84 14.23 24.82
N VAL A 355 5.63 14.09 26.13
CA VAL A 355 4.33 13.76 26.71
C VAL A 355 3.48 15.03 26.79
N ARG A 356 2.45 15.12 25.95
CA ARG A 356 1.52 16.26 25.88
C ARG A 356 0.09 15.72 25.73
N ALA A 357 -0.73 15.93 26.75
CA ALA A 357 -2.12 15.49 26.85
C ALA A 357 -2.43 14.00 26.55
N PRO A 358 -1.56 13.00 26.83
CA PRO A 358 -1.78 11.66 26.29
C PRO A 358 -3.12 11.05 26.75
N GLY A 359 -3.99 10.75 25.79
CA GLY A 359 -5.32 10.21 26.06
C GLY A 359 -5.26 8.93 26.89
N ASN A 360 -5.85 8.97 28.09
CA ASN A 360 -5.80 7.86 29.05
C ASN A 360 -6.32 6.54 28.45
N THR A 361 -7.41 6.58 27.68
CA THR A 361 -7.91 5.38 26.97
C THR A 361 -6.86 4.79 26.04
N CYS A 362 -6.16 5.62 25.25
CA CYS A 362 -5.15 5.16 24.31
C CYS A 362 -3.96 4.52 25.04
N LEU A 363 -3.46 5.18 26.09
CA LEU A 363 -2.38 4.63 26.92
C LEU A 363 -2.78 3.30 27.56
N THR A 364 -3.94 3.23 28.21
CA THR A 364 -4.43 2.00 28.86
C THR A 364 -4.55 0.87 27.86
N ALA A 365 -5.21 1.10 26.71
CA ALA A 365 -5.44 0.06 25.73
C ALA A 365 -4.14 -0.48 25.12
N LEU A 366 -3.22 0.41 24.72
CA LEU A 366 -1.95 0.00 24.11
C LEU A 366 -1.03 -0.71 25.11
N MET A 367 -1.07 -0.33 26.39
CA MET A 367 -0.36 -1.03 27.46
C MET A 367 -0.97 -2.39 27.78
N GLN A 368 -2.28 -2.58 27.62
CA GLN A 368 -2.94 -3.86 27.87
C GLN A 368 -2.98 -4.77 26.64
N GLY A 369 -2.75 -4.22 25.45
CA GLY A 369 -2.89 -4.93 24.17
C GLY A 369 -4.34 -5.21 23.79
N MET A 370 -5.31 -4.51 24.38
CA MET A 370 -6.74 -4.67 24.12
C MET A 370 -7.50 -3.36 24.32
N PRO A 371 -8.60 -3.11 23.59
CA PRO A 371 -9.38 -1.89 23.75
C PRO A 371 -10.04 -1.75 25.12
N VAL A 372 -10.21 -0.50 25.56
CA VAL A 372 -11.04 -0.20 26.74
C VAL A 372 -12.51 -0.34 26.35
N ARG A 373 -13.16 -1.39 26.88
CA ARG A 373 -14.50 -1.85 26.48
C ARG A 373 -15.57 -0.76 26.41
N GLU A 374 -15.69 0.08 27.43
CA GLU A 374 -16.75 1.10 27.54
C GLU A 374 -16.27 2.51 27.16
N SER A 375 -15.15 2.64 26.43
CA SER A 375 -14.64 3.97 26.08
C SER A 375 -15.39 4.59 24.90
N LYS A 376 -16.05 5.73 25.18
CA LYS A 376 -16.83 6.54 24.23
C LYS A 376 -16.13 7.84 23.83
N GLY A 377 -14.89 8.04 24.30
CA GLY A 377 -14.13 9.27 24.06
C GLY A 377 -13.74 9.46 22.60
N CYS A 378 -13.33 10.67 22.24
CA CYS A 378 -12.93 11.05 20.89
C CYS A 378 -11.53 10.58 20.47
N GLY A 379 -10.78 9.91 21.37
CA GLY A 379 -9.40 9.52 21.11
C GLY A 379 -9.21 8.63 19.87
N GLY A 380 -10.27 7.91 19.46
CA GLY A 380 -10.28 7.12 18.23
C GLY A 380 -10.40 7.97 16.96
N ILE A 381 -11.30 8.94 16.95
CA ILE A 381 -11.64 9.75 15.77
C ILE A 381 -10.58 10.83 15.49
N MET A 382 -9.95 11.39 16.53
CA MET A 382 -9.00 12.52 16.40
C MET A 382 -7.77 12.20 15.54
N ARG A 383 -7.46 10.91 15.35
CA ARG A 383 -6.24 10.42 14.68
C ARG A 383 -6.50 9.74 13.33
N ILE A 384 -7.70 9.86 12.78
CA ILE A 384 -8.15 9.03 11.65
C ILE A 384 -7.94 9.65 10.26
N ALA A 385 -7.67 10.95 10.21
CA ALA A 385 -7.54 11.69 8.96
C ALA A 385 -6.65 10.99 7.90
N PRO A 386 -5.49 10.39 8.24
CA PRO A 386 -4.65 9.73 7.24
C PRO A 386 -5.31 8.53 6.56
N ILE A 387 -6.24 7.83 7.23
CA ILE A 387 -7.00 6.72 6.63
C ILE A 387 -8.00 7.26 5.60
N GLY A 388 -8.65 8.39 5.87
CA GLY A 388 -9.52 9.06 4.90
C GLY A 388 -8.74 9.60 3.70
N LEU A 389 -7.60 10.25 3.96
CA LEU A 389 -6.69 10.72 2.91
C LEU A 389 -6.23 9.54 2.04
N TRP A 390 -5.65 8.50 2.65
CA TRP A 390 -5.23 7.29 1.93
C TRP A 390 -6.38 6.60 1.19
N GLY A 391 -7.57 6.54 1.81
CA GLY A 391 -8.78 6.00 1.23
C GLY A 391 -9.28 6.77 0.01
N SER A 392 -8.90 8.02 -0.18
CA SER A 392 -9.33 8.84 -1.32
C SER A 392 -8.92 8.30 -2.69
N ILE A 393 -7.98 7.34 -2.74
CA ILE A 393 -7.62 6.60 -3.94
C ILE A 393 -8.90 6.01 -4.58
N PRO A 394 -9.23 6.32 -5.85
CA PRO A 394 -10.54 5.99 -6.44
C PRO A 394 -10.90 4.50 -6.52
N SER A 395 -9.92 3.60 -6.36
CA SER A 395 -10.17 2.15 -6.34
C SER A 395 -10.66 1.61 -4.98
N LEU A 396 -10.74 2.45 -3.94
CA LEU A 396 -11.18 2.04 -2.60
C LEU A 396 -12.63 2.45 -2.32
N GLU A 397 -13.50 1.45 -2.13
CA GLU A 397 -14.90 1.67 -1.74
C GLU A 397 -15.02 2.28 -0.33
N ASN A 398 -16.01 3.16 -0.13
CA ASN A 398 -16.27 3.81 1.16
C ASN A 398 -16.46 2.82 2.30
N ARG A 399 -17.06 1.66 2.03
CA ARG A 399 -17.21 0.59 3.02
C ARG A 399 -15.86 0.09 3.57
N LYS A 400 -14.83 -0.02 2.73
CA LYS A 400 -13.49 -0.43 3.15
C LYS A 400 -12.82 0.65 3.98
N ILE A 401 -12.95 1.91 3.56
CA ILE A 401 -12.43 3.08 4.29
C ILE A 401 -13.06 3.15 5.68
N PHE A 402 -14.40 3.04 5.74
CA PHE A 402 -15.16 3.04 6.98
C PHE A 402 -14.72 1.91 7.92
N SER A 403 -14.63 0.68 7.40
CA SER A 403 -14.22 -0.49 8.19
C SER A 403 -12.83 -0.31 8.77
N LEU A 404 -11.86 0.06 7.93
CA LEU A 404 -10.48 0.25 8.37
C LEU A 404 -10.35 1.35 9.42
N ALA A 405 -11.03 2.47 9.22
CA ALA A 405 -11.01 3.57 10.17
C ALA A 405 -11.68 3.20 11.51
N SER A 406 -12.79 2.46 11.45
CA SER A 406 -13.43 1.89 12.63
C SER A 406 -12.49 0.92 13.36
N ASP A 407 -11.84 0.01 12.62
CA ASP A 407 -10.87 -0.95 13.16
C ASP A 407 -9.69 -0.26 13.83
N ALA A 408 -9.14 0.80 13.22
CA ALA A 408 -8.02 1.55 13.77
C ALA A 408 -8.38 2.31 15.06
N ALA A 409 -9.61 2.79 15.19
CA ALA A 409 -10.11 3.39 16.42
C ALA A 409 -10.41 2.32 17.50
N GLU A 410 -10.95 1.17 17.08
CA GLU A 410 -11.24 0.03 17.94
C GLU A 410 -9.98 -0.60 18.56
N ILE A 411 -8.78 -0.31 18.04
CA ILE A 411 -7.53 -0.70 18.72
C ILE A 411 -7.49 -0.17 20.17
N THR A 412 -8.11 0.99 20.44
CA THR A 412 -8.14 1.57 21.80
C THR A 412 -9.52 1.79 22.40
N HIS A 413 -10.56 2.02 21.57
CA HIS A 413 -11.92 2.33 22.04
C HIS A 413 -12.86 1.17 21.72
N GLY A 414 -13.31 0.42 22.72
CA GLY A 414 -14.12 -0.78 22.52
C GLY A 414 -15.63 -0.54 22.38
N HIS A 415 -16.12 0.67 22.65
CA HIS A 415 -17.54 0.98 22.53
C HIS A 415 -17.85 1.50 21.12
N PRO A 416 -18.96 1.08 20.46
CA PRO A 416 -19.29 1.52 19.10
C PRO A 416 -19.28 3.03 18.87
N SER A 417 -19.76 3.82 19.83
CA SER A 417 -19.71 5.29 19.74
C SER A 417 -18.28 5.87 19.76
N GLY A 418 -17.30 5.12 20.25
CA GLY A 418 -15.89 5.51 20.27
C GLY A 418 -15.12 5.16 19.00
N PHE A 419 -15.63 4.25 18.15
CA PHE A 419 -14.94 3.84 16.92
C PHE A 419 -15.71 4.09 15.63
N LEU A 420 -17.05 3.97 15.59
CA LEU A 420 -17.85 4.14 14.37
C LEU A 420 -17.78 5.57 13.81
N ALA A 421 -17.68 6.56 14.68
CA ALA A 421 -17.52 7.96 14.27
C ALA A 421 -16.22 8.18 13.46
N SER A 422 -15.20 7.34 13.70
CA SER A 422 -13.94 7.37 12.95
C SER A 422 -14.13 6.86 11.53
N GLY A 423 -14.94 5.79 11.36
CA GLY A 423 -15.37 5.30 10.05
C GLY A 423 -16.07 6.38 9.24
N PHE A 424 -17.05 7.05 9.87
CA PHE A 424 -17.78 8.15 9.26
C PHE A 424 -16.86 9.29 8.81
N LEU A 425 -16.00 9.81 9.71
CA LEU A 425 -15.09 10.92 9.38
C LEU A 425 -14.11 10.55 8.26
N ALA A 426 -13.59 9.32 8.23
CA ALA A 426 -12.66 8.88 7.19
C ALA A 426 -13.32 8.87 5.80
N VAL A 427 -14.59 8.46 5.70
CA VAL A 427 -15.34 8.52 4.43
C VAL A 427 -15.57 9.96 4.00
N VAL A 428 -16.00 10.84 4.92
CA VAL A 428 -16.19 12.27 4.61
C VAL A 428 -14.90 12.90 4.07
N ILE A 429 -13.76 12.64 4.71
CA ILE A 429 -12.45 13.12 4.24
C ILE A 429 -12.13 12.56 2.85
N ALA A 430 -12.32 11.27 2.62
CA ALA A 430 -12.03 10.63 1.33
C ALA A 430 -12.86 11.26 0.19
N GLU A 431 -14.15 11.48 0.41
CA GLU A 431 -15.06 12.07 -0.58
C GLU A 431 -14.77 13.54 -0.84
N ILE A 432 -14.48 14.32 0.21
CA ILE A 432 -14.02 15.70 0.04
C ILE A 432 -12.76 15.72 -0.81
N VAL A 433 -11.79 14.85 -0.54
CA VAL A 433 -10.56 14.75 -1.35
C VAL A 433 -10.85 14.34 -2.79
N ARG A 434 -11.84 13.49 -3.02
CA ARG A 434 -12.33 13.12 -4.36
C ARG A 434 -13.08 14.21 -5.09
N GLY A 435 -13.34 15.35 -4.43
CA GLY A 435 -13.97 16.50 -5.06
C GLY A 435 -15.48 16.58 -4.85
N ILE A 436 -16.03 15.72 -3.99
CA ILE A 436 -17.41 15.85 -3.52
C ILE A 436 -17.47 16.99 -2.51
N ASP A 437 -18.54 17.78 -2.55
CA ASP A 437 -18.76 18.84 -1.56
C ASP A 437 -19.09 18.25 -0.18
N LEU A 438 -19.03 19.09 0.85
CA LEU A 438 -19.16 18.64 2.24
C LEU A 438 -20.53 17.99 2.54
N GLU A 439 -21.62 18.53 2.00
CA GLU A 439 -22.97 18.03 2.29
C GLU A 439 -23.15 16.65 1.67
N ALA A 440 -22.80 16.48 0.40
CA ALA A 440 -22.85 15.19 -0.29
C ALA A 440 -21.87 14.16 0.31
N ALA A 441 -20.69 14.60 0.77
CA ALA A 441 -19.72 13.74 1.45
C ALA A 441 -20.28 13.21 2.78
N ILE A 442 -20.97 14.05 3.55
CA ILE A 442 -21.68 13.65 4.79
C ILE A 442 -22.76 12.62 4.48
N GLU A 443 -23.61 12.87 3.47
CA GLU A 443 -24.67 11.95 3.08
C GLU A 443 -24.12 10.58 2.66
N SER A 444 -23.00 10.55 1.92
CA SER A 444 -22.38 9.31 1.48
C SER A 444 -21.74 8.47 2.60
N ALA A 445 -21.49 9.09 3.76
CA ALA A 445 -20.87 8.48 4.93
C ALA A 445 -21.89 7.93 5.95
N MET A 446 -23.16 8.34 5.83
CA MET A 446 -24.29 7.84 6.63
C MET A 446 -24.78 6.48 6.14
#